data_AF-A0A0N0K6W2-F1
#
_entry.id   AF-A0A0N0K6W2-F1
#
_cell.length_a   1.000
_cell.length_b   1.000
_cell.length_c   1.000
_cell.angle_alpha   90.00
_cell.angle_beta   90.00
_cell.angle_gamma   90.00
#
_symmetry.space_group_name_H-M   'P 1'
#
loop_
_entity.id
_entity.type
_entity.pdbx_description
1 polymer ?
#
loop_
_entity_poly.entity_id
_entity_poly.type
_entity_poly.pdbx_seq_one_letter_code
_entity_poly.pdbx_strand_id
1 'polypeptide(L)'
;MYLAVRLCEVVGAVSIYGAKASVRELDEEAAAQATGVGCDILIKGEEAFRDFVRVTMSAFWDSSGDPGGSSLFGVLYDWLLEVIEEKGLDPVRDVIREEMLSTLPLAPSDTIFGVSVGQRRIWSIAAAARHIGVTALRMRNYLEMRGLVNDANKALQNERIVFPVEHVDPLLEPLRSLVIPKDAAKRLRITRQRLQDLMDDEVLVPFFKGGEGKSFRTAFTEADLNGFIEKVDRQVTMEAALPGMTPPSIASKLCRSAYARVVRLVVEGRLARVAKSEVHHGDLPVVVDPAEVRRMLVEVEAENEPWPYLTIDEVRERMAWGAGTTRSLVFRGLLAHRVMPNPVTKRRCIFIHRDDLECFDREYVTLGGAAKEVGYEYIRENYLRQGVKPVIQSDNGSQPFYSRMELQMI
;
A
#
# COMPACT_ATOMS: atom_id res chain seq x y z
N MET A 1 -3.65 24.00 -57.54
CA MET A 1 -4.49 25.11 -57.03
C MET A 1 -5.84 24.62 -56.49
N TYR A 2 -6.58 23.80 -57.24
CA TYR A 2 -7.88 23.25 -56.81
C TYR A 2 -7.84 22.51 -55.45
N LEU A 3 -6.88 21.60 -55.24
CA LEU A 3 -6.75 20.86 -53.97
C LEU A 3 -6.48 21.76 -52.75
N ALA A 4 -5.73 22.84 -52.93
CA ALA A 4 -5.44 23.78 -51.84
C ALA A 4 -6.68 24.57 -51.43
N VAL A 5 -7.45 25.06 -52.41
CA VAL A 5 -8.73 25.73 -52.15
C VAL A 5 -9.71 24.78 -51.47
N ARG A 6 -9.79 23.53 -51.95
CA ARG A 6 -10.66 22.52 -51.36
C ARG A 6 -10.25 22.20 -49.93
N LEU A 7 -8.94 22.10 -49.64
CA LEU A 7 -8.44 21.91 -48.28
C LEU A 7 -8.85 23.06 -47.37
N CYS A 8 -8.71 24.32 -47.80
CA CYS A 8 -9.18 25.49 -47.04
C CYS A 8 -10.69 25.38 -46.74
N GLU A 9 -11.49 25.02 -47.74
CA GLU A 9 -12.94 24.86 -47.59
C GLU A 9 -13.30 23.78 -46.56
N VAL A 10 -12.72 22.56 -46.65
CA VAL A 10 -13.05 21.47 -45.71
C VAL A 10 -12.53 21.73 -44.29
N VAL A 11 -11.33 22.30 -44.15
CA VAL A 11 -10.77 22.66 -42.83
C VAL A 11 -11.64 23.71 -42.15
N GLY A 12 -12.03 24.75 -42.89
CA GLY A 12 -12.91 25.78 -42.35
C GLY A 12 -14.31 25.25 -42.04
N ALA A 13 -14.87 24.39 -42.88
CA ALA A 13 -16.18 23.78 -42.62
C ALA A 13 -16.17 22.96 -41.32
N VAL A 14 -15.13 22.15 -41.11
CA VAL A 14 -14.97 21.38 -39.86
C VAL A 14 -14.71 22.32 -38.67
N SER A 15 -13.95 23.40 -38.86
CA SER A 15 -13.69 24.37 -37.79
C SER A 15 -14.94 25.13 -37.34
N ILE A 16 -15.86 25.45 -38.25
CA ILE A 16 -17.06 26.25 -37.94
C ILE A 16 -18.21 25.34 -37.50
N TYR A 17 -18.45 24.25 -38.23
CA TYR A 17 -19.65 23.42 -38.09
C TYR A 17 -19.37 22.05 -37.44
N GLY A 18 -18.10 21.73 -37.15
CA GLY A 18 -17.67 20.49 -36.53
C GLY A 18 -17.62 19.28 -37.48
N ALA A 19 -17.38 18.09 -36.92
CA ALA A 19 -17.22 16.85 -37.69
C ALA A 19 -18.46 16.43 -38.51
N LYS A 20 -19.65 16.98 -38.20
CA LYS A 20 -20.88 16.68 -38.93
C LYS A 20 -21.16 17.68 -40.06
N ALA A 21 -20.21 18.57 -40.37
CA ALA A 21 -20.33 19.53 -41.46
C ALA A 21 -20.62 18.84 -42.79
N SER A 22 -21.66 19.31 -43.49
CA SER A 22 -21.97 18.90 -44.86
C SER A 22 -21.61 20.03 -45.80
N VAL A 23 -20.42 19.94 -46.42
CA VAL A 23 -19.94 20.97 -47.37
C VAL A 23 -20.88 21.12 -48.57
N ARG A 24 -21.65 20.08 -48.91
CA ARG A 24 -22.63 20.10 -50.01
C ARG A 24 -23.91 20.88 -49.70
N GLU A 25 -24.18 21.11 -48.41
CA GLU A 25 -25.39 21.80 -47.94
C GLU A 25 -25.13 23.26 -47.57
N LEU A 26 -23.88 23.71 -47.64
CA LEU A 26 -23.52 25.11 -47.41
C LEU A 26 -23.98 25.97 -48.60
N ASP A 27 -24.59 27.11 -48.30
CA ASP A 27 -24.82 28.15 -49.31
C ASP A 27 -23.50 28.84 -49.69
N GLU A 28 -23.54 29.67 -50.74
CA GLU A 28 -22.32 30.31 -51.27
C GLU A 28 -21.63 31.21 -50.23
N GLU A 29 -22.39 31.88 -49.37
CA GLU A 29 -21.85 32.78 -48.34
C GLU A 29 -21.15 31.98 -47.23
N ALA A 30 -21.79 30.91 -46.74
CA ALA A 30 -21.22 30.00 -45.76
C ALA A 30 -19.99 29.26 -46.29
N ALA A 31 -20.01 28.84 -47.56
CA ALA A 31 -18.86 28.21 -48.20
C ALA A 31 -17.66 29.17 -48.35
N ALA A 32 -17.92 30.43 -48.72
CA ALA A 32 -16.89 31.47 -48.77
C ALA A 32 -16.32 31.77 -47.38
N GLN A 33 -17.17 31.86 -46.36
CA GLN A 33 -16.74 32.06 -44.96
C GLN A 33 -15.88 30.89 -44.47
N ALA A 34 -16.31 29.64 -44.68
CA ALA A 34 -15.55 28.45 -44.35
C ALA A 34 -14.18 28.46 -45.03
N THR A 35 -14.15 28.71 -46.35
CA THR A 35 -12.90 28.80 -47.10
C THR A 35 -11.95 29.87 -46.54
N GLY A 36 -12.48 31.04 -46.16
CA GLY A 36 -11.71 32.10 -45.52
C GLY A 36 -11.07 31.65 -44.19
N VAL A 37 -11.86 31.05 -43.30
CA VAL A 37 -11.38 30.55 -42.00
C VAL A 37 -10.32 29.46 -42.18
N GLY A 38 -10.53 28.50 -43.08
CA GLY A 38 -9.53 27.46 -43.33
C GLY A 38 -8.26 28.00 -43.96
N CYS A 39 -8.36 29.02 -44.82
CA CYS A 39 -7.19 29.72 -45.38
C CYS A 39 -6.37 30.41 -44.27
N ASP A 40 -7.06 31.09 -43.35
CA ASP A 40 -6.41 31.76 -42.21
C ASP A 40 -5.68 30.79 -41.28
N ILE A 41 -6.19 29.56 -41.11
CA ILE A 41 -5.52 28.50 -40.36
C ILE A 41 -4.28 28.02 -41.12
N LEU A 42 -4.42 27.68 -42.40
CA LEU A 42 -3.37 27.04 -43.19
C LEU A 42 -2.21 27.99 -43.53
N ILE A 43 -2.48 29.27 -43.77
CA ILE A 43 -1.43 30.29 -44.05
C ILE A 43 -0.51 30.50 -42.84
N LYS A 44 -1.02 30.31 -41.62
CA LYS A 44 -0.21 30.43 -40.39
C LYS A 44 0.78 29.28 -40.20
N GLY A 45 0.71 28.25 -41.06
CA GLY A 45 1.66 27.14 -41.10
C GLY A 45 1.24 25.94 -40.26
N GLU A 46 2.17 25.00 -40.13
CA GLU A 46 1.92 23.66 -39.58
C GLU A 46 1.41 23.68 -38.13
N GLU A 47 1.95 24.55 -37.27
CA GLU A 47 1.55 24.59 -35.86
C GLU A 47 0.10 25.05 -35.67
N ALA A 48 -0.35 26.04 -36.45
CA ALA A 48 -1.75 26.46 -36.44
C ALA A 48 -2.69 25.33 -36.92
N PHE A 49 -2.22 24.51 -37.87
CA PHE A 49 -2.96 23.34 -38.29
C PHE A 49 -2.97 22.23 -37.21
N ARG A 50 -1.86 22.00 -36.50
CA ARG A 50 -1.81 21.09 -35.33
C ARG A 50 -2.77 21.53 -34.24
N ASP A 51 -2.82 22.83 -33.94
CA ASP A 51 -3.77 23.39 -32.97
C ASP A 51 -5.22 23.14 -33.39
N PHE A 52 -5.55 23.37 -34.67
CA PHE A 52 -6.86 23.01 -35.21
C PHE A 52 -7.16 21.52 -35.03
N VAL A 53 -6.20 20.63 -35.33
CA VAL A 53 -6.36 19.18 -35.16
C VAL A 53 -6.62 18.82 -33.69
N ARG A 54 -5.85 19.38 -32.75
CA ARG A 54 -6.02 19.15 -31.31
C ARG A 54 -7.36 19.63 -30.79
N VAL A 55 -7.80 20.82 -31.20
CA VAL A 55 -9.11 21.37 -30.85
C VAL A 55 -10.22 20.47 -31.42
N THR A 56 -10.12 20.05 -32.67
CA THR A 56 -11.10 19.15 -33.28
C THR A 56 -11.19 17.81 -32.56
N MET A 57 -10.03 17.26 -32.15
CA MET A 57 -9.96 16.02 -31.39
C MET A 57 -10.52 16.15 -29.98
N SER A 58 -10.64 17.36 -29.41
CA SER A 58 -11.13 17.51 -28.03
C SER A 58 -12.57 16.98 -27.86
N ALA A 59 -13.37 16.99 -28.95
CA ALA A 59 -14.71 16.41 -28.99
C ALA A 59 -14.74 14.90 -28.63
N PHE A 60 -13.62 14.19 -28.79
CA PHE A 60 -13.48 12.81 -28.32
C PHE A 60 -13.77 12.69 -26.82
N TRP A 61 -13.27 13.65 -26.02
CA TRP A 61 -13.32 13.61 -24.56
C TRP A 61 -14.74 13.75 -24.02
N ASP A 62 -15.61 14.44 -24.76
CA ASP A 62 -17.01 14.69 -24.39
C ASP A 62 -18.00 13.68 -24.97
N SER A 63 -17.56 12.85 -25.92
CA SER A 63 -18.41 11.84 -26.58
C SER A 63 -18.24 10.45 -25.96
N SER A 64 -19.17 9.53 -26.25
CA SER A 64 -19.07 8.11 -25.90
C SER A 64 -18.54 7.22 -27.03
N GLY A 65 -18.23 7.78 -28.20
CA GLY A 65 -17.81 7.05 -29.39
C GLY A 65 -16.34 6.62 -29.36
N ASP A 66 -15.98 5.72 -30.28
CA ASP A 66 -14.58 5.35 -30.52
C ASP A 66 -13.83 6.48 -31.25
N PRO A 67 -12.49 6.58 -31.09
CA PRO A 67 -11.67 7.64 -31.69
C PRO A 67 -11.43 7.44 -33.21
N GLY A 68 -12.48 7.24 -34.00
CA GLY A 68 -12.38 7.03 -35.45
C GLY A 68 -12.12 8.34 -36.20
N GLY A 69 -11.25 8.33 -37.21
CA GLY A 69 -10.90 9.51 -38.01
C GLY A 69 -12.12 10.23 -38.60
N SER A 70 -13.01 9.51 -39.29
CA SER A 70 -14.27 10.06 -39.81
C SER A 70 -15.18 10.60 -38.71
N SER A 71 -15.19 10.00 -37.52
CA SER A 71 -16.01 10.50 -36.41
C SER A 71 -15.51 11.82 -35.83
N LEU A 72 -14.19 12.06 -35.89
CA LEU A 72 -13.54 13.22 -35.29
C LEU A 72 -13.43 14.39 -36.27
N PHE A 73 -13.10 14.12 -37.53
CA PHE A 73 -12.86 15.16 -38.53
C PHE A 73 -13.88 15.15 -39.68
N GLY A 74 -14.77 14.16 -39.73
CA GLY A 74 -15.86 14.11 -40.70
C GLY A 74 -15.40 14.23 -42.15
N VAL A 75 -16.02 15.18 -42.85
CA VAL A 75 -15.77 15.50 -44.25
C VAL A 75 -14.30 15.75 -44.57
N LEU A 76 -13.49 16.28 -43.63
CA LEU A 76 -12.06 16.46 -43.84
C LEU A 76 -11.34 15.11 -43.96
N TYR A 77 -11.61 14.18 -43.03
CA TYR A 77 -10.97 12.86 -43.05
C TYR A 77 -11.44 12.03 -44.24
N ASP A 78 -12.74 12.04 -44.51
CA ASP A 78 -13.34 11.30 -45.61
C ASP A 78 -12.79 11.79 -46.96
N TRP A 79 -12.72 13.11 -47.16
CA TRP A 79 -12.13 13.68 -48.37
C TRP A 79 -10.64 13.33 -48.50
N LEU A 80 -9.85 13.46 -47.43
CA LEU A 80 -8.42 13.11 -47.47
C LEU A 80 -8.17 11.63 -47.77
N LEU A 81 -9.11 10.75 -47.40
CA LEU A 81 -9.11 9.33 -47.73
C LEU A 81 -9.52 9.08 -49.20
N GLU A 82 -10.50 9.83 -49.72
CA GLU A 82 -10.90 9.75 -51.14
C GLU A 82 -9.73 10.12 -52.06
N VAL A 83 -8.94 11.13 -51.71
CA VAL A 83 -7.79 11.60 -52.50
C VAL A 83 -6.45 11.00 -52.05
N ILE A 84 -6.44 9.78 -51.50
CA ILE A 84 -5.26 9.15 -50.88
C ILE A 84 -4.00 9.10 -51.78
N GLU A 85 -4.18 9.00 -53.10
CA GLU A 85 -3.08 8.97 -54.09
C GLU A 85 -2.37 10.34 -54.26
N GLU A 86 -2.99 11.43 -53.80
CA GLU A 86 -2.45 12.79 -53.90
C GLU A 86 -1.37 13.02 -52.83
N LYS A 87 -0.12 12.72 -53.18
CA LYS A 87 1.06 12.84 -52.29
C LYS A 87 1.31 14.26 -51.77
N GLY A 88 0.83 15.28 -52.48
CA GLY A 88 0.94 16.67 -52.03
C GLY A 88 0.17 16.96 -50.73
N LEU A 89 -0.76 16.09 -50.34
CA LEU A 89 -1.52 16.17 -49.10
C LEU A 89 -0.98 15.26 -47.99
N ASP A 90 0.08 14.50 -48.25
CA ASP A 90 0.71 13.64 -47.23
C ASP A 90 1.14 14.41 -45.98
N PRO A 91 1.72 15.63 -46.07
CA PRO A 91 2.03 16.42 -44.88
C PRO A 91 0.82 16.71 -43.99
N VAL A 92 -0.36 16.91 -44.59
CA VAL A 92 -1.61 17.16 -43.86
C VAL A 92 -2.07 15.88 -43.16
N ARG A 93 -2.02 14.73 -43.86
CA ARG A 93 -2.36 13.41 -43.30
C ARG A 93 -1.42 13.02 -42.17
N ASP A 94 -0.12 13.28 -42.34
CA ASP A 94 0.92 12.97 -41.36
C ASP A 94 0.73 13.76 -40.08
N VAL A 95 0.39 15.06 -40.17
CA VAL A 95 0.06 15.88 -39.00
C VAL A 95 -1.14 15.29 -38.26
N ILE A 96 -2.25 15.01 -38.95
CA ILE A 96 -3.44 14.41 -38.32
C ILE A 96 -3.10 13.08 -37.67
N ARG A 97 -2.38 12.21 -38.39
CA ARG A 97 -1.97 10.89 -37.91
C ARG A 97 -1.10 10.99 -36.65
N GLU A 98 -0.12 11.87 -36.65
CA GLU A 98 0.81 12.01 -35.52
C GLU A 98 0.11 12.57 -34.27
N GLU A 99 -0.78 13.54 -34.42
CA GLU A 99 -1.59 14.07 -33.30
C GLU A 99 -2.56 13.02 -32.75
N MET A 100 -3.21 12.24 -33.62
CA MET A 100 -4.06 11.11 -33.23
C MET A 100 -3.27 10.06 -32.45
N LEU A 101 -2.10 9.64 -32.95
CA LEU A 101 -1.25 8.64 -32.30
C LEU A 101 -0.75 9.10 -30.93
N SER A 102 -0.46 10.39 -30.79
CA SER A 102 0.11 10.95 -29.56
C SER A 102 -0.92 11.25 -28.48
N THR A 103 -2.22 11.26 -28.82
CA THR A 103 -3.28 11.71 -27.91
C THR A 103 -4.35 10.64 -27.66
N LEU A 104 -4.66 9.80 -28.65
CA LEU A 104 -5.79 8.88 -28.61
C LEU A 104 -5.35 7.45 -28.25
N PRO A 105 -6.16 6.68 -27.49
CA PRO A 105 -5.81 5.35 -27.02
C PRO A 105 -5.96 4.24 -28.08
N LEU A 106 -5.40 4.46 -29.27
CA LEU A 106 -5.53 3.61 -30.46
C LEU A 106 -4.88 2.23 -30.28
N ALA A 107 -5.51 1.21 -30.83
CA ALA A 107 -5.00 -0.15 -30.88
C ALA A 107 -4.00 -0.33 -32.03
N PRO A 108 -3.04 -1.27 -31.91
CA PRO A 108 -2.11 -1.61 -33.00
C PRO A 108 -2.79 -1.99 -34.32
N SER A 109 -3.98 -2.58 -34.24
CA SER A 109 -4.80 -3.00 -35.37
C SER A 109 -5.60 -1.87 -36.03
N ASP A 110 -5.71 -0.71 -35.38
CA ASP A 110 -6.45 0.42 -35.95
C ASP A 110 -5.69 1.00 -37.14
N THR A 111 -6.40 1.67 -38.04
CA THR A 111 -5.83 2.28 -39.24
C THR A 111 -6.18 3.76 -39.29
N ILE A 112 -5.22 4.58 -39.72
CA ILE A 112 -5.40 6.00 -40.00
C ILE A 112 -4.95 6.21 -41.45
N PHE A 113 -5.86 6.68 -42.30
CA PHE A 113 -5.65 6.80 -43.75
C PHE A 113 -5.12 5.51 -44.40
N GLY A 114 -5.67 4.36 -44.00
CA GLY A 114 -5.28 3.05 -44.54
C GLY A 114 -3.95 2.48 -44.02
N VAL A 115 -3.18 3.25 -43.25
CA VAL A 115 -1.91 2.82 -42.68
C VAL A 115 -2.13 2.39 -41.21
N SER A 116 -1.70 1.19 -40.85
CA SER A 116 -1.86 0.64 -39.50
C SER A 116 -1.09 1.43 -38.45
N VAL A 117 -1.60 1.47 -37.22
CA VAL A 117 -0.93 2.11 -36.07
C VAL A 117 0.36 1.38 -35.72
N GLY A 118 0.36 0.04 -35.74
CA GLY A 118 1.55 -0.79 -35.51
C GLY A 118 1.93 -0.90 -34.04
N GLN A 119 2.31 0.21 -33.40
CA GLN A 119 2.62 0.27 -31.97
C GLN A 119 1.71 1.26 -31.24
N ARG A 120 1.13 0.82 -30.12
CA ARG A 120 0.34 1.67 -29.24
C ARG A 120 1.27 2.69 -28.57
N ARG A 121 0.85 3.95 -28.48
CA ARG A 121 1.55 5.01 -27.74
C ARG A 121 0.79 5.46 -26.49
N ILE A 122 -0.54 5.32 -26.50
CA ILE A 122 -1.42 5.71 -25.42
C ILE A 122 -2.31 4.54 -24.99
N TRP A 123 -2.43 4.34 -23.69
CA TRP A 123 -3.42 3.48 -23.06
C TRP A 123 -4.61 4.30 -22.59
N SER A 124 -5.82 3.74 -22.70
CA SER A 124 -6.91 4.07 -21.79
C SER A 124 -7.00 2.99 -20.71
N ILE A 125 -7.64 3.28 -19.57
CA ILE A 125 -7.92 2.27 -18.54
C ILE A 125 -8.64 1.06 -19.16
N ALA A 126 -9.63 1.32 -20.02
CA ALA A 126 -10.41 0.27 -20.67
C ALA A 126 -9.55 -0.60 -21.61
N ALA A 127 -8.69 0.02 -22.41
CA ALA A 127 -7.80 -0.71 -23.31
C ALA A 127 -6.77 -1.54 -22.53
N ALA A 128 -6.17 -0.97 -21.49
CA ALA A 128 -5.18 -1.66 -20.66
C ALA A 128 -5.82 -2.87 -19.95
N ALA A 129 -7.01 -2.70 -19.39
CA ALA A 129 -7.77 -3.78 -18.74
C ALA A 129 -8.05 -4.94 -19.71
N ARG A 130 -8.51 -4.63 -20.91
CA ARG A 130 -8.79 -5.61 -21.97
C ARG A 130 -7.52 -6.36 -22.38
N HIS A 131 -6.40 -5.66 -22.54
CA HIS A 131 -5.13 -6.24 -22.95
C HIS A 131 -4.59 -7.29 -21.96
N ILE A 132 -4.81 -7.10 -20.66
CA ILE A 132 -4.35 -8.06 -19.63
C ILE A 132 -5.45 -9.01 -19.14
N GLY A 133 -6.68 -8.89 -19.68
CA GLY A 133 -7.80 -9.75 -19.31
C GLY A 133 -8.36 -9.50 -17.90
N VAL A 134 -8.29 -8.27 -17.39
CA VAL A 134 -8.91 -7.88 -16.10
C VAL A 134 -10.11 -6.96 -16.31
N THR A 135 -10.92 -6.77 -15.27
CA THR A 135 -12.02 -5.81 -15.30
C THR A 135 -11.50 -4.36 -15.29
N ALA A 136 -12.19 -3.45 -15.98
CA ALA A 136 -11.79 -2.03 -16.02
C ALA A 136 -11.76 -1.38 -14.63
N LEU A 137 -12.69 -1.77 -13.73
CA LEU A 137 -12.68 -1.33 -12.34
C LEU A 137 -11.39 -1.73 -11.61
N ARG A 138 -10.88 -2.95 -11.86
CA ARG A 138 -9.63 -3.42 -11.23
C ARG A 138 -8.43 -2.64 -11.75
N MET A 139 -8.37 -2.39 -13.07
CA MET A 139 -7.33 -1.56 -13.66
C MET A 139 -7.38 -0.13 -13.14
N ARG A 140 -8.57 0.48 -13.02
CA ARG A 140 -8.75 1.82 -12.47
C ARG A 140 -8.19 1.93 -11.06
N ASN A 141 -8.64 1.07 -10.15
CA ASN A 141 -8.19 1.08 -8.75
C ASN A 141 -6.67 0.96 -8.65
N TYR A 142 -6.07 0.17 -9.54
CA TYR A 142 -4.64 0.01 -9.57
C TYR A 142 -3.92 1.29 -9.98
N LEU A 143 -4.36 1.93 -11.06
CA LEU A 143 -3.78 3.18 -11.52
C LEU A 143 -4.04 4.32 -10.51
N GLU A 144 -5.17 4.31 -9.79
CA GLU A 144 -5.42 5.21 -8.64
C GLU A 144 -4.38 5.01 -7.53
N MET A 145 -4.09 3.77 -7.12
CA MET A 145 -3.07 3.50 -6.10
C MET A 145 -1.66 3.94 -6.49
N ARG A 146 -1.36 3.95 -7.80
CA ARG A 146 -0.08 4.43 -8.35
C ARG A 146 -0.07 5.95 -8.54
N GLY A 147 -1.15 6.65 -8.21
CA GLY A 147 -1.27 8.11 -8.36
C GLY A 147 -1.46 8.58 -9.80
N LEU A 148 -1.74 7.66 -10.74
CA LEU A 148 -1.98 7.99 -12.15
C LEU A 148 -3.42 8.47 -12.37
N VAL A 149 -4.39 7.90 -11.64
CA VAL A 149 -5.76 8.40 -11.60
C VAL A 149 -5.90 9.28 -10.35
N ASN A 150 -6.34 10.52 -10.54
CA ASN A 150 -6.47 11.54 -9.50
C ASN A 150 -7.92 12.06 -9.44
N ASP A 151 -8.25 12.89 -8.46
CA ASP A 151 -9.62 13.37 -8.29
C ASP A 151 -10.15 14.17 -9.49
N ALA A 152 -9.27 14.78 -10.29
CA ALA A 152 -9.65 15.53 -11.48
C ALA A 152 -10.15 14.62 -12.62
N ASN A 153 -9.60 13.42 -12.77
CA ASN A 153 -10.00 12.48 -13.82
C ASN A 153 -10.87 11.31 -13.30
N LYS A 154 -11.07 11.18 -11.99
CA LYS A 154 -11.84 10.09 -11.37
C LYS A 154 -13.30 10.01 -11.83
N ALA A 155 -13.93 11.13 -12.16
CA ALA A 155 -15.32 11.16 -12.63
C ALA A 155 -15.46 10.72 -14.11
N LEU A 156 -14.36 10.69 -14.87
CA LEU A 156 -14.39 10.35 -16.29
C LEU A 156 -14.60 8.84 -16.52
N GLN A 157 -15.08 8.49 -17.70
CA GLN A 157 -15.22 7.09 -18.14
C GLN A 157 -13.84 6.43 -18.35
N ASN A 158 -13.76 5.11 -18.23
CA ASN A 158 -12.48 4.36 -18.32
C ASN A 158 -11.79 4.53 -19.68
N GLU A 159 -12.57 4.77 -20.73
CA GLU A 159 -12.13 4.98 -22.10
C GLU A 159 -11.53 6.38 -22.31
N ARG A 160 -11.74 7.31 -21.37
CA ARG A 160 -11.31 8.72 -21.44
C ARG A 160 -10.16 9.07 -20.49
N ILE A 161 -9.86 8.19 -19.56
CA ILE A 161 -8.67 8.34 -18.72
C ILE A 161 -7.52 7.64 -19.44
N VAL A 162 -6.61 8.45 -19.99
CA VAL A 162 -5.51 7.98 -20.84
C VAL A 162 -4.14 8.28 -20.26
N PHE A 163 -3.17 7.45 -20.63
CA PHE A 163 -1.79 7.53 -20.18
C PHE A 163 -0.82 7.10 -21.29
N PRO A 164 0.35 7.74 -21.38
CA PRO A 164 1.47 7.24 -22.18
C PRO A 164 1.89 5.80 -21.81
N VAL A 165 2.36 5.05 -22.80
CA VAL A 165 2.79 3.64 -22.63
C VAL A 165 3.84 3.46 -21.55
N GLU A 166 4.79 4.37 -21.46
CA GLU A 166 5.88 4.36 -20.48
C GLU A 166 5.39 4.35 -19.02
N HIS A 167 4.19 4.85 -18.74
CA HIS A 167 3.61 4.87 -17.40
C HIS A 167 2.80 3.61 -17.07
N VAL A 168 2.31 2.90 -18.08
CA VAL A 168 1.38 1.77 -17.89
C VAL A 168 2.06 0.43 -18.15
N ASP A 169 2.87 0.32 -19.20
CA ASP A 169 3.51 -0.93 -19.62
C ASP A 169 4.33 -1.61 -18.50
N PRO A 170 5.16 -0.89 -17.72
CA PRO A 170 5.90 -1.49 -16.59
C PRO A 170 4.99 -2.10 -15.53
N LEU A 171 3.71 -1.71 -15.53
CA LEU A 171 2.75 -2.12 -14.53
C LEU A 171 1.86 -3.28 -14.98
N LEU A 172 1.83 -3.62 -16.28
CA LEU A 172 0.94 -4.64 -16.85
C LEU A 172 1.35 -6.07 -16.44
N GLU A 173 2.64 -6.40 -16.50
CA GLU A 173 3.12 -7.75 -16.15
C GLU A 173 2.94 -8.12 -14.66
N PRO A 174 3.24 -7.22 -13.70
CA PRO A 174 2.88 -7.44 -12.30
C PRO A 174 1.39 -7.73 -12.09
N LEU A 175 0.50 -7.08 -12.84
CA LEU A 175 -0.94 -7.29 -12.74
C LEU A 175 -1.41 -8.65 -13.31
N ARG A 176 -0.71 -9.18 -14.32
CA ARG A 176 -0.99 -10.51 -14.88
C ARG A 176 -0.61 -11.63 -13.92
N SER A 177 0.46 -11.43 -13.16
CA SER A 177 1.05 -12.43 -12.26
C SER A 177 0.54 -12.34 -10.80
N LEU A 178 -0.69 -11.85 -10.61
CA LEU A 178 -1.25 -11.67 -9.26
C LEU A 178 -1.70 -13.01 -8.65
N VAL A 179 -1.15 -13.28 -7.47
CA VAL A 179 -1.44 -14.44 -6.63
C VAL A 179 -2.31 -14.02 -5.45
N ILE A 180 -3.45 -14.68 -5.28
CA ILE A 180 -4.34 -14.44 -4.14
C ILE A 180 -3.73 -15.02 -2.84
N PRO A 181 -4.09 -14.50 -1.65
CA PRO A 181 -3.48 -14.92 -0.37
C PRO A 181 -3.59 -16.43 -0.11
N LYS A 182 -4.69 -17.06 -0.56
CA LYS A 182 -4.86 -18.52 -0.45
C LYS A 182 -3.74 -19.29 -1.15
N ASP A 183 -3.38 -18.88 -2.36
CA ASP A 183 -2.38 -19.58 -3.17
C ASP A 183 -0.97 -19.10 -2.84
N ALA A 184 -0.81 -17.84 -2.40
CA ALA A 184 0.43 -17.35 -1.81
C ALA A 184 0.83 -18.17 -0.57
N ALA A 185 -0.12 -18.43 0.35
CA ALA A 185 0.14 -19.27 1.53
C ALA A 185 0.59 -20.68 1.14
N LYS A 186 -0.06 -21.29 0.14
CA LYS A 186 0.34 -22.61 -0.38
C LYS A 186 1.75 -22.58 -0.97
N ARG A 187 2.08 -21.57 -1.77
CA ARG A 187 3.39 -21.41 -2.42
C ARG A 187 4.50 -21.28 -1.38
N LEU A 188 4.27 -20.49 -0.34
CA LEU A 188 5.17 -20.33 0.81
C LEU A 188 5.14 -21.53 1.77
N ARG A 189 4.27 -22.53 1.52
CA ARG A 189 4.04 -23.71 2.37
C ARG A 189 3.59 -23.39 3.80
N ILE A 190 3.07 -22.19 4.03
CA ILE A 190 2.57 -21.72 5.33
C ILE A 190 1.04 -21.78 5.44
N THR A 191 0.52 -21.72 6.65
CA THR A 191 -0.93 -21.58 6.87
C THR A 191 -1.40 -20.16 6.52
N ARG A 192 -2.70 -20.00 6.21
CA ARG A 192 -3.28 -18.66 5.96
C ARG A 192 -3.13 -17.72 7.15
N GLN A 193 -3.25 -18.23 8.37
CA GLN A 193 -3.06 -17.42 9.58
C GLN A 193 -1.64 -16.89 9.65
N ARG A 194 -0.63 -17.71 9.36
CA ARG A 194 0.78 -17.27 9.35
C ARG A 194 1.05 -16.26 8.25
N LEU A 195 0.46 -16.43 7.07
CA LEU A 195 0.55 -15.41 6.02
C LEU A 195 -0.04 -14.08 6.50
N GLN A 196 -1.18 -14.12 7.20
CA GLN A 196 -1.79 -12.93 7.79
C GLN A 196 -0.86 -12.28 8.84
N ASP A 197 -0.29 -13.07 9.75
CA ASP A 197 0.66 -12.58 10.76
C ASP A 197 1.87 -11.89 10.09
N LEU A 198 2.40 -12.45 8.98
CA LEU A 198 3.49 -11.84 8.21
C LEU A 198 3.09 -10.53 7.52
N MET A 199 1.84 -10.41 7.06
CA MET A 199 1.31 -9.18 6.45
C MET A 199 1.03 -8.08 7.48
N ASP A 200 0.54 -8.45 8.66
CA ASP A 200 0.18 -7.50 9.72
C ASP A 200 1.43 -6.86 10.35
N ASP A 201 2.50 -7.63 10.49
CA ASP A 201 3.80 -7.15 10.97
C ASP A 201 4.73 -6.69 9.84
N GLU A 202 4.23 -6.51 8.60
CA GLU A 202 4.98 -6.00 7.43
C GLU A 202 6.27 -6.77 7.09
N VAL A 203 6.32 -8.06 7.42
CA VAL A 203 7.42 -8.96 7.05
C VAL A 203 7.28 -9.40 5.59
N LEU A 204 6.04 -9.60 5.15
CA LEU A 204 5.70 -9.84 3.75
C LEU A 204 4.65 -8.82 3.32
N VAL A 205 5.05 -7.87 2.49
CA VAL A 205 4.18 -6.80 2.00
C VAL A 205 3.47 -7.26 0.73
N PRO A 206 2.13 -7.26 0.67
CA PRO A 206 1.42 -7.61 -0.53
C PRO A 206 1.52 -6.49 -1.57
N PHE A 207 1.55 -6.86 -2.85
CA PHE A 207 1.47 -5.92 -3.96
C PHE A 207 0.21 -5.06 -3.90
N PHE A 208 -0.90 -5.65 -3.45
CA PHE A 208 -2.12 -4.96 -3.06
C PHE A 208 -2.53 -5.32 -1.65
N LYS A 209 -2.82 -4.31 -0.83
CA LYS A 209 -3.56 -4.49 0.42
C LYS A 209 -5.00 -4.01 0.23
N GLY A 210 -5.91 -4.98 0.05
CA GLY A 210 -7.34 -4.71 0.11
C GLY A 210 -7.74 -4.35 1.55
N GLY A 211 -8.80 -3.57 1.70
CA GLY A 211 -9.37 -3.19 3.00
C GLY A 211 -10.88 -3.13 2.93
N GLU A 212 -11.54 -3.02 4.09
CA GLU A 212 -12.99 -2.78 4.13
C GLU A 212 -13.34 -1.53 3.31
N GLY A 213 -14.34 -1.66 2.44
CA GLY A 213 -14.75 -0.59 1.52
C GLY A 213 -13.89 -0.43 0.26
N LYS A 214 -12.80 -1.21 0.08
CA LYS A 214 -12.00 -1.17 -1.17
C LYS A 214 -12.49 -2.21 -2.18
N SER A 215 -12.62 -1.81 -3.44
CA SER A 215 -13.11 -2.68 -4.53
C SER A 215 -12.10 -3.73 -5.02
N PHE A 216 -10.92 -3.86 -4.39
CA PHE A 216 -9.88 -4.82 -4.77
C PHE A 216 -9.43 -5.68 -3.59
N ARG A 217 -9.10 -6.94 -3.90
CA ARG A 217 -8.63 -7.92 -2.91
C ARG A 217 -7.12 -7.81 -2.73
N THR A 218 -6.65 -8.16 -1.53
CA THR A 218 -5.22 -8.34 -1.26
C THR A 218 -4.63 -9.36 -2.22
N ALA A 219 -3.46 -9.07 -2.80
CA ALA A 219 -2.76 -9.98 -3.71
C ALA A 219 -1.25 -9.68 -3.71
N PHE A 220 -0.48 -10.68 -4.10
CA PHE A 220 0.99 -10.61 -4.26
C PHE A 220 1.33 -10.79 -5.73
N THR A 221 2.49 -10.33 -6.20
CA THR A 221 3.00 -10.82 -7.48
C THR A 221 3.75 -12.14 -7.28
N GLU A 222 3.90 -12.93 -8.34
CA GLU A 222 4.79 -14.09 -8.29
C GLU A 222 6.23 -13.70 -7.94
N ALA A 223 6.69 -12.54 -8.45
CA ALA A 223 8.02 -12.02 -8.17
C ALA A 223 8.22 -11.70 -6.68
N ASP A 224 7.23 -11.10 -6.01
CA ASP A 224 7.30 -10.80 -4.57
C ASP A 224 7.44 -12.09 -3.74
N LEU A 225 6.65 -13.12 -4.09
CA LEU A 225 6.67 -14.40 -3.38
C LEU A 225 7.99 -15.15 -3.61
N ASN A 226 8.47 -15.18 -4.85
CA ASN A 226 9.76 -15.81 -5.18
C ASN A 226 10.90 -15.06 -4.51
N GLY A 227 10.91 -13.74 -4.54
CA GLY A 227 11.90 -12.92 -3.85
C GLY A 227 11.90 -13.14 -2.34
N PHE A 228 10.73 -13.36 -1.73
CA PHE A 228 10.66 -13.74 -0.31
C PHE A 228 11.26 -15.13 -0.05
N ILE A 229 10.93 -16.13 -0.88
CA ILE A 229 11.52 -17.48 -0.77
C ILE A 229 13.04 -17.41 -0.91
N GLU A 230 13.55 -16.71 -1.93
CA GLU A 230 14.98 -16.51 -2.14
C GLU A 230 15.65 -15.81 -0.97
N LYS A 231 15.00 -14.80 -0.37
CA LYS A 231 15.51 -14.13 0.82
C LYS A 231 15.63 -15.10 1.99
N VAL A 232 14.67 -15.99 2.20
CA VAL A 232 14.77 -17.01 3.25
C VAL A 232 15.88 -18.01 2.94
N ASP A 233 15.97 -18.48 1.70
CA ASP A 233 16.97 -19.46 1.26
C ASP A 233 18.40 -18.94 1.36
N ARG A 234 18.64 -17.64 1.08
CA ARG A 234 19.95 -16.99 1.23
C ARG A 234 20.46 -16.94 2.66
N GLN A 235 19.56 -17.08 3.65
CA GLN A 235 19.89 -16.98 5.07
C GLN A 235 20.14 -18.35 5.70
N VAL A 236 20.10 -19.43 4.90
CA VAL A 236 20.54 -20.76 5.31
C VAL A 236 22.05 -20.75 5.47
N THR A 237 22.53 -20.96 6.68
CA THR A 237 23.96 -20.98 7.03
C THR A 237 24.51 -22.39 7.21
N MET A 238 23.64 -23.39 7.28
CA MET A 238 24.00 -24.78 7.58
C MET A 238 23.28 -25.77 6.66
N GLU A 239 23.99 -26.80 6.21
CA GLU A 239 23.40 -27.87 5.37
C GLU A 239 22.53 -28.84 6.16
N ALA A 240 22.88 -29.11 7.42
CA ALA A 240 22.17 -30.04 8.30
C ALA A 240 21.77 -29.39 9.63
N ALA A 241 20.57 -29.72 10.10
CA ALA A 241 20.04 -29.23 11.36
C ALA A 241 20.75 -29.88 12.56
N LEU A 242 21.11 -29.07 13.56
CA LEU A 242 21.61 -29.57 14.85
C LEU A 242 20.46 -30.05 15.75
N PRO A 243 20.73 -30.96 16.71
CA PRO A 243 19.76 -31.33 17.72
C PRO A 243 19.19 -30.11 18.45
N GLY A 244 17.86 -30.04 18.57
CA GLY A 244 17.17 -28.94 19.25
C GLY A 244 16.81 -27.74 18.37
N MET A 245 17.24 -27.71 17.11
CA MET A 245 16.73 -26.73 16.13
C MET A 245 15.28 -27.07 15.78
N THR A 246 14.45 -26.03 15.62
CA THR A 246 13.01 -26.19 15.40
C THR A 246 12.50 -25.22 14.35
N PRO A 247 11.33 -25.48 13.74
CA PRO A 247 10.71 -24.55 12.80
C PRO A 247 10.38 -23.20 13.45
N PRO A 248 10.32 -22.10 12.69
CA PRO A 248 9.99 -20.77 13.20
C PRO A 248 8.72 -20.74 14.08
N SER A 249 7.70 -21.55 13.78
CA SER A 249 6.50 -21.60 14.61
C SER A 249 6.67 -22.26 15.97
N ILE A 250 7.57 -23.24 16.09
CA ILE A 250 7.89 -23.87 17.38
C ILE A 250 8.82 -22.94 18.16
N ALA A 251 9.82 -22.37 17.50
CA ALA A 251 10.72 -21.38 18.10
C ALA A 251 9.95 -20.17 18.66
N SER A 252 8.95 -19.67 17.93
CA SER A 252 8.02 -18.63 18.39
C SER A 252 7.34 -18.99 19.71
N LYS A 253 6.80 -20.20 19.83
CA LYS A 253 6.16 -20.67 21.08
C LYS A 253 7.15 -20.79 22.23
N LEU A 254 8.32 -21.39 21.99
CA LEU A 254 9.37 -21.55 23.00
C LEU A 254 9.88 -20.20 23.50
N CYS A 255 10.04 -19.23 22.60
CA CYS A 255 10.51 -17.89 22.90
C CYS A 255 9.41 -16.94 23.39
N ARG A 256 8.14 -17.37 23.40
CA ARG A 256 6.96 -16.53 23.70
C ARG A 256 6.89 -15.26 22.84
N SER A 257 7.28 -15.38 21.57
CA SER A 257 7.32 -14.27 20.61
C SER A 257 6.39 -14.51 19.43
N ALA A 258 6.00 -13.45 18.74
CA ALA A 258 5.17 -13.53 17.54
C ALA A 258 5.90 -14.29 16.42
N TYR A 259 5.16 -15.08 15.64
CA TYR A 259 5.71 -15.84 14.51
C TYR A 259 6.45 -14.93 13.53
N ALA A 260 5.84 -13.80 13.17
CA ALA A 260 6.42 -12.85 12.23
C ALA A 260 7.75 -12.24 12.73
N ARG A 261 7.92 -12.02 14.04
CA ARG A 261 9.22 -11.57 14.60
C ARG A 261 10.33 -12.60 14.40
N VAL A 262 10.04 -13.89 14.59
CA VAL A 262 11.03 -14.95 14.35
C VAL A 262 11.38 -15.02 12.87
N VAL A 263 10.38 -14.97 11.98
CA VAL A 263 10.61 -14.97 10.53
C VAL A 263 11.38 -13.72 10.08
N ARG A 264 11.12 -12.56 10.68
CA ARG A 264 11.86 -11.32 10.44
C ARG A 264 13.35 -11.49 10.72
N LEU A 265 13.70 -12.07 11.87
CA LEU A 265 15.11 -12.36 12.21
C LEU A 265 15.78 -13.26 11.16
N VAL A 266 15.04 -14.24 10.62
CA VAL A 266 15.53 -15.09 9.52
C VAL A 266 15.76 -14.25 8.27
N VAL A 267 14.75 -13.55 7.77
CA VAL A 267 14.81 -12.79 6.50
C VAL A 267 15.85 -11.66 6.53
N GLU A 268 16.04 -11.03 7.68
CA GLU A 268 17.05 -9.99 7.91
C GLU A 268 18.46 -10.55 8.12
N GLY A 269 18.63 -11.87 8.19
CA GLY A 269 19.94 -12.51 8.37
C GLY A 269 20.56 -12.31 9.75
N ARG A 270 19.73 -12.13 10.78
CA ARG A 270 20.17 -11.89 12.17
C ARG A 270 20.50 -13.18 12.94
N LEU A 271 20.32 -14.35 12.32
CA LEU A 271 20.58 -15.65 12.93
C LEU A 271 21.77 -16.32 12.25
N ALA A 272 22.77 -16.74 13.03
CA ALA A 272 23.92 -17.48 12.57
C ALA A 272 23.62 -18.97 12.35
N ARG A 273 22.61 -19.54 13.02
CA ARG A 273 22.22 -20.95 12.86
C ARG A 273 20.83 -21.10 12.25
N VAL A 274 20.83 -21.25 10.94
CA VAL A 274 19.65 -21.54 10.13
C VAL A 274 19.98 -22.70 9.19
N ALA A 275 19.21 -23.78 9.26
CA ALA A 275 19.38 -24.94 8.39
C ALA A 275 18.14 -25.17 7.53
N LYS A 276 18.32 -25.81 6.36
CA LYS A 276 17.20 -26.25 5.53
C LYS A 276 16.40 -27.33 6.26
N SER A 277 15.09 -27.33 6.05
CA SER A 277 14.22 -28.42 6.47
C SER A 277 13.33 -28.88 5.33
N GLU A 278 13.34 -30.19 5.09
CA GLU A 278 12.53 -30.79 4.03
C GLU A 278 11.06 -30.99 4.45
N VAL A 279 10.75 -31.00 5.75
CA VAL A 279 9.47 -31.55 6.23
C VAL A 279 8.85 -30.71 7.35
N HIS A 280 8.14 -29.62 7.00
CA HIS A 280 7.11 -29.04 7.87
C HIS A 280 5.95 -28.46 7.07
N HIS A 281 4.80 -29.14 7.08
CA HIS A 281 3.57 -28.57 6.55
C HIS A 281 3.13 -27.37 7.40
N GLY A 282 2.93 -26.22 6.76
CA GLY A 282 2.43 -25.02 7.40
C GLY A 282 3.50 -24.07 7.90
N ASP A 283 4.79 -24.38 7.78
CA ASP A 283 5.92 -23.53 8.17
C ASP A 283 6.87 -23.25 6.99
N LEU A 284 7.77 -22.29 7.16
CA LEU A 284 8.83 -22.06 6.19
C LEU A 284 9.79 -23.27 6.14
N PRO A 285 10.45 -23.54 5.00
CA PRO A 285 11.31 -24.70 4.80
C PRO A 285 12.69 -24.56 5.48
N VAL A 286 12.72 -23.99 6.68
CA VAL A 286 13.93 -23.73 7.47
C VAL A 286 13.70 -24.07 8.94
N VAL A 287 14.78 -24.38 9.65
CA VAL A 287 14.79 -24.53 11.11
C VAL A 287 15.84 -23.60 11.72
N VAL A 288 15.55 -23.16 12.94
CA VAL A 288 16.33 -22.17 13.68
C VAL A 288 16.61 -22.68 15.10
N ASP A 289 17.68 -22.20 15.74
CA ASP A 289 17.94 -22.48 17.16
C ASP A 289 17.09 -21.54 18.07
N PRO A 290 16.16 -22.07 18.88
CA PRO A 290 15.35 -21.28 19.79
C PRO A 290 16.15 -20.47 20.83
N ALA A 291 17.30 -20.97 21.29
CA ALA A 291 18.15 -20.24 22.24
C ALA A 291 18.77 -19.00 21.59
N GLU A 292 19.12 -19.09 20.31
CA GLU A 292 19.61 -17.95 19.54
C GLU A 292 18.53 -16.93 19.27
N VAL A 293 17.36 -17.40 18.82
CA VAL A 293 16.20 -16.55 18.58
C VAL A 293 15.86 -15.76 19.84
N ARG A 294 15.88 -16.40 21.02
CA ARG A 294 15.65 -15.70 22.30
C ARG A 294 16.67 -14.59 22.54
N ARG A 295 17.97 -14.85 22.33
CA ARG A 295 19.03 -13.84 22.52
C ARG A 295 18.83 -12.65 21.57
N MET A 296 18.61 -12.93 20.28
CA MET A 296 18.42 -11.87 19.28
C MET A 296 17.18 -11.05 19.55
N LEU A 297 16.08 -11.65 20.02
CA LEU A 297 14.87 -10.91 20.38
C LEU A 297 15.12 -9.92 21.53
N VAL A 298 15.94 -10.28 22.51
CA VAL A 298 16.34 -9.39 23.62
C VAL A 298 17.25 -8.27 23.12
N GLU A 299 18.20 -8.57 22.23
CA GLU A 299 19.08 -7.56 21.63
C GLU A 299 18.28 -6.53 20.81
N VAL A 300 17.35 -6.99 19.97
CA VAL A 300 16.44 -6.10 19.22
C VAL A 300 15.62 -5.22 20.16
N GLU A 301 15.17 -5.75 21.29
CA GLU A 301 14.40 -4.99 22.28
C GLU A 301 15.26 -3.97 23.03
N ALA A 302 16.54 -4.26 23.27
CA ALA A 302 17.48 -3.34 23.89
C ALA A 302 17.96 -2.23 22.93
N GLU A 303 17.99 -2.49 21.62
CA GLU A 303 18.27 -1.50 20.57
C GLU A 303 17.12 -0.48 20.41
N ASN A 304 15.88 -0.88 20.73
CA ASN A 304 14.73 0.01 20.71
C ASN A 304 14.63 0.78 22.05
N GLU A 305 14.22 2.06 22.01
CA GLU A 305 13.98 2.84 23.22
C GLU A 305 13.04 2.05 24.17
N PRO A 306 13.41 1.87 25.46
CA PRO A 306 12.71 0.92 26.32
C PRO A 306 11.23 1.26 26.39
N TRP A 307 10.38 0.31 26.03
CA TRP A 307 8.93 0.47 26.12
C TRP A 307 8.58 0.97 27.54
N PRO A 308 8.00 2.18 27.68
CA PRO A 308 7.91 2.86 28.96
C PRO A 308 6.78 2.31 29.83
N TYR A 309 6.08 1.28 29.37
CA TYR A 309 4.97 0.66 30.09
C TYR A 309 5.29 -0.76 30.54
N LEU A 310 4.77 -1.14 31.71
CA LEU A 310 4.89 -2.45 32.32
C LEU A 310 3.51 -3.12 32.39
N THR A 311 3.47 -4.43 32.20
CA THR A 311 2.30 -5.27 32.44
C THR A 311 2.09 -5.54 33.93
N ILE A 312 0.90 -6.01 34.32
CA ILE A 312 0.59 -6.37 35.71
C ILE A 312 1.59 -7.41 36.27
N ASP A 313 1.98 -8.39 35.46
CA ASP A 313 2.92 -9.44 35.88
C ASP A 313 4.33 -8.89 36.09
N GLU A 314 4.81 -8.01 35.19
CA GLU A 314 6.11 -7.34 35.33
C GLU A 314 6.17 -6.41 36.55
N VAL A 315 5.08 -5.67 36.83
CA VAL A 315 5.00 -4.85 38.06
C VAL A 315 5.00 -5.72 39.31
N ARG A 316 4.29 -6.85 39.29
CA ARG A 316 4.29 -7.81 40.40
C ARG A 316 5.70 -8.34 40.68
N GLU A 317 6.42 -8.74 39.63
CA GLU A 317 7.79 -9.26 39.74
C GLU A 317 8.77 -8.18 40.22
N ARG A 318 8.69 -6.96 39.64
CA ARG A 318 9.57 -5.84 39.99
C ARG A 318 9.38 -5.37 41.42
N MET A 319 8.14 -5.26 41.88
CA MET A 319 7.82 -4.73 43.22
C MET A 319 7.75 -5.82 44.29
N ALA A 320 7.87 -7.10 43.91
CA ALA A 320 7.67 -8.26 44.77
C ALA A 320 6.33 -8.22 45.54
N TRP A 321 5.29 -7.66 44.94
CA TRP A 321 3.96 -7.57 45.54
C TRP A 321 3.21 -8.92 45.45
N GLY A 322 2.33 -9.20 46.41
CA GLY A 322 1.50 -10.40 46.41
C GLY A 322 0.57 -10.48 45.18
N ALA A 323 0.21 -11.68 44.75
CA ALA A 323 -0.44 -11.97 43.46
C ALA A 323 -1.73 -11.18 43.14
N GLY A 324 -2.42 -10.65 44.14
CA GLY A 324 -3.62 -9.82 43.98
C GLY A 324 -3.41 -8.30 44.10
N THR A 325 -2.25 -7.85 44.58
CA THR A 325 -2.03 -6.45 45.00
C THR A 325 -2.02 -5.49 43.81
N THR A 326 -1.22 -5.77 42.78
CA THR A 326 -1.15 -4.93 41.57
C THR A 326 -2.51 -4.77 40.90
N ARG A 327 -3.29 -5.86 40.81
CA ARG A 327 -4.66 -5.82 40.26
C ARG A 327 -5.58 -4.96 41.11
N SER A 328 -5.51 -5.09 42.43
CA SER A 328 -6.34 -4.30 43.35
C SER A 328 -6.06 -2.80 43.22
N LEU A 329 -4.78 -2.40 43.16
CA LEU A 329 -4.39 -0.99 42.97
C LEU A 329 -4.91 -0.41 41.65
N VAL A 330 -4.82 -1.18 40.57
CA VAL A 330 -5.33 -0.78 39.25
C VAL A 330 -6.85 -0.66 39.26
N PHE A 331 -7.58 -1.67 39.73
CA PHE A 331 -9.05 -1.67 39.68
C PHE A 331 -9.69 -0.65 40.62
N ARG A 332 -9.00 -0.28 41.71
CA ARG A 332 -9.41 0.79 42.62
C ARG A 332 -9.01 2.19 42.13
N GLY A 333 -8.30 2.28 41.00
CA GLY A 333 -7.83 3.56 40.44
C GLY A 333 -6.71 4.21 41.25
N LEU A 334 -6.03 3.47 42.13
CA LEU A 334 -4.94 3.96 42.98
C LEU A 334 -3.58 3.95 42.27
N LEU A 335 -3.45 3.13 41.22
CA LEU A 335 -2.29 3.13 40.33
C LEU A 335 -2.75 3.49 38.92
N ALA A 336 -2.17 4.57 38.38
CA ALA A 336 -2.47 5.03 37.03
C ALA A 336 -2.15 3.94 36.01
N HIS A 337 -3.09 3.72 35.08
CA HIS A 337 -2.97 2.66 34.10
C HIS A 337 -3.63 3.05 32.78
N ARG A 338 -3.24 2.36 31.71
CA ARG A 338 -3.82 2.48 30.38
C ARG A 338 -4.21 1.11 29.85
N VAL A 339 -5.32 1.05 29.11
CA VAL A 339 -5.75 -0.17 28.41
C VAL A 339 -5.40 -0.05 26.93
N MET A 340 -4.28 -0.66 26.54
CA MET A 340 -3.69 -0.54 25.21
C MET A 340 -3.52 -1.93 24.58
N PRO A 341 -3.56 -2.04 23.24
CA PRO A 341 -3.16 -3.26 22.57
C PRO A 341 -1.69 -3.55 22.90
N ASN A 342 -1.40 -4.73 23.42
CA ASN A 342 -0.04 -5.15 23.69
C ASN A 342 0.76 -5.12 22.37
N PRO A 343 1.93 -4.46 22.32
CA PRO A 343 2.67 -4.27 21.07
C PRO A 343 3.06 -5.60 20.41
N VAL A 344 3.20 -6.66 21.21
CA VAL A 344 3.57 -8.02 20.80
C VAL A 344 2.34 -8.89 20.49
N THR A 345 1.34 -8.94 21.39
CA THR A 345 0.21 -9.88 21.24
C THR A 345 -1.05 -9.25 20.62
N LYS A 346 -1.07 -7.93 20.43
CA LYS A 346 -2.20 -7.09 20.00
C LYS A 346 -3.47 -7.20 20.86
N ARG A 347 -3.49 -8.08 21.88
CA ARG A 347 -4.57 -8.19 22.87
C ARG A 347 -4.60 -6.93 23.73
N ARG A 348 -5.80 -6.46 24.07
CA ARG A 348 -5.95 -5.34 25.01
C ARG A 348 -5.50 -5.79 26.39
N CYS A 349 -4.45 -5.17 26.89
CA CYS A 349 -3.87 -5.43 28.20
C CYS A 349 -3.83 -4.13 29.01
N ILE A 350 -3.77 -4.30 30.33
CA ILE A 350 -3.54 -3.19 31.26
C ILE A 350 -2.03 -2.97 31.33
N PHE A 351 -1.64 -1.71 31.18
CA PHE A 351 -0.28 -1.22 31.21
C PHE A 351 -0.13 -0.09 32.22
N ILE A 352 1.00 -0.07 32.93
CA ILE A 352 1.36 0.94 33.94
C ILE A 352 2.62 1.63 33.45
N HIS A 353 2.64 2.96 33.37
CA HIS A 353 3.85 3.68 32.97
C HIS A 353 4.92 3.53 34.06
N ARG A 354 6.20 3.44 33.67
CA ARG A 354 7.32 3.33 34.62
C ARG A 354 7.32 4.50 35.60
N ASP A 355 7.18 5.72 35.10
CA ASP A 355 7.12 6.92 35.94
C ASP A 355 5.94 6.92 36.91
N ASP A 356 4.77 6.42 36.50
CA ASP A 356 3.60 6.32 37.38
C ASP A 356 3.85 5.32 38.53
N LEU A 357 4.52 4.21 38.23
CA LEU A 357 4.93 3.23 39.24
C LEU A 357 5.99 3.81 40.19
N GLU A 358 6.95 4.57 39.67
CA GLU A 358 8.02 5.20 40.46
C GLU A 358 7.49 6.36 41.32
N CYS A 359 6.49 7.10 40.84
CA CYS A 359 5.74 8.05 41.66
C CYS A 359 5.02 7.34 42.81
N PHE A 360 4.32 6.24 42.50
CA PHE A 360 3.64 5.46 43.53
C PHE A 360 4.60 4.88 44.57
N ASP A 361 5.74 4.31 44.13
CA ASP A 361 6.75 3.75 45.03
C ASP A 361 7.45 4.82 45.88
N ARG A 362 7.57 6.07 45.41
CA ARG A 362 8.10 7.19 46.22
C ARG A 362 7.13 7.66 47.30
N GLU A 363 5.84 7.49 47.08
CA GLU A 363 4.80 7.98 48.00
C GLU A 363 4.37 6.89 48.99
N TYR A 364 4.32 5.63 48.55
CA TYR A 364 3.75 4.52 49.30
C TYR A 364 4.71 3.33 49.40
N VAL A 365 4.69 2.65 50.55
CA VAL A 365 5.48 1.44 50.80
C VAL A 365 4.70 0.41 51.60
N THR A 366 4.98 -0.88 51.38
CA THR A 366 4.45 -1.96 52.24
C THR A 366 5.34 -2.14 53.46
N LEU A 367 4.82 -2.69 54.56
CA LEU A 367 5.67 -3.00 55.73
C LEU A 367 6.85 -3.92 55.40
N GLY A 368 6.64 -4.87 54.49
CA GLY A 368 7.71 -5.76 54.02
C GLY A 368 8.77 -5.03 53.20
N GLY A 369 8.37 -4.04 52.40
CA GLY A 369 9.29 -3.14 51.69
C GLY A 369 10.07 -2.26 52.65
N ALA A 370 9.37 -1.57 53.55
CA ALA A 370 10.00 -0.70 54.55
C ALA A 370 10.96 -1.48 55.48
N ALA A 371 10.58 -2.68 55.93
CA ALA A 371 11.44 -3.52 56.75
C ALA A 371 12.73 -3.98 56.03
N LYS A 372 12.72 -4.09 54.71
CA LYS A 372 13.95 -4.36 53.93
C LYS A 372 14.86 -3.14 53.84
N GLU A 373 14.30 -1.93 53.87
CA GLU A 373 15.05 -0.68 53.74
C GLU A 373 15.66 -0.23 55.07
N VAL A 374 14.89 -0.28 56.18
CA VAL A 374 15.32 0.24 57.49
C VAL A 374 15.46 -0.83 58.58
N GLY A 375 15.10 -2.07 58.30
CA GLY A 375 15.20 -3.20 59.24
C GLY A 375 13.90 -3.50 60.00
N TYR A 376 13.67 -4.79 60.27
CA TYR A 376 12.43 -5.28 60.90
C TYR A 376 12.23 -4.78 62.33
N GLU A 377 13.31 -4.67 63.11
CA GLU A 377 13.25 -4.23 64.52
C GLU A 377 12.83 -2.75 64.62
N TYR A 378 13.38 -1.89 63.75
CA TYR A 378 13.01 -0.47 63.66
C TYR A 378 11.52 -0.30 63.31
N ILE A 379 11.02 -1.06 62.32
CA ILE A 379 9.60 -1.01 61.95
C ILE A 379 8.71 -1.46 63.12
N ARG A 380 9.07 -2.53 63.82
CA ARG A 380 8.27 -3.04 64.95
C ARG A 380 8.22 -2.06 66.11
N GLU A 381 9.33 -1.42 66.45
CA GLU A 381 9.39 -0.51 67.60
C GLU A 381 8.74 0.84 67.33
N ASN A 382 8.88 1.38 66.11
CA ASN A 382 8.41 2.74 65.79
C ASN A 382 7.02 2.78 65.15
N TYR A 383 6.62 1.78 64.34
CA TYR A 383 5.34 1.83 63.60
C TYR A 383 4.19 1.16 64.34
N LEU A 384 4.42 -0.06 64.83
CA LEU A 384 3.36 -0.82 65.49
C LEU A 384 3.04 -0.27 66.87
N ARG A 385 4.01 0.33 67.58
CA ARG A 385 3.76 0.97 68.89
C ARG A 385 3.11 2.35 68.77
N GLN A 386 3.40 3.12 67.73
CA GLN A 386 2.81 4.46 67.54
C GLN A 386 1.44 4.44 66.83
N GLY A 387 0.98 3.26 66.37
CA GLY A 387 -0.38 3.09 65.84
C GLY A 387 -0.59 3.71 64.47
N VAL A 388 0.46 3.82 63.65
CA VAL A 388 0.39 4.35 62.28
C VAL A 388 -0.57 3.49 61.45
N LYS A 389 -1.59 4.12 60.88
CA LYS A 389 -2.61 3.43 60.07
C LYS A 389 -2.19 3.41 58.61
N PRO A 390 -2.49 2.33 57.87
CA PRO A 390 -2.21 2.30 56.44
C PRO A 390 -3.11 3.30 55.70
N VAL A 391 -2.51 4.04 54.78
CA VAL A 391 -3.23 4.97 53.89
C VAL A 391 -4.07 4.19 52.87
N ILE A 392 -3.55 3.05 52.41
CA ILE A 392 -4.27 2.13 51.53
C ILE A 392 -4.49 0.82 52.28
N GLN A 393 -5.74 0.58 52.66
CA GLN A 393 -6.15 -0.67 53.31
C GLN A 393 -6.15 -1.84 52.33
N SER A 394 -5.76 -3.01 52.84
CA SER A 394 -5.81 -4.27 52.12
C SER A 394 -7.22 -4.82 52.03
N ASP A 395 -7.64 -5.18 50.82
CA ASP A 395 -8.81 -6.03 50.58
C ASP A 395 -8.37 -7.41 50.10
N ASN A 396 -9.08 -8.47 50.49
CA ASN A 396 -8.94 -9.83 49.97
C ASN A 396 -7.49 -10.37 49.89
N GLY A 397 -6.71 -10.23 50.97
CA GLY A 397 -5.35 -10.81 51.07
C GLY A 397 -4.24 -10.02 50.37
N SER A 398 -4.51 -8.79 49.91
CA SER A 398 -3.46 -7.84 49.50
C SER A 398 -2.70 -7.28 50.71
N GLN A 399 -1.49 -6.76 50.50
CA GLN A 399 -0.73 -6.10 51.57
C GLN A 399 -1.16 -4.62 51.70
N PRO A 400 -1.29 -4.08 52.92
CA PRO A 400 -1.58 -2.65 53.12
C PRO A 400 -0.37 -1.78 52.77
N PHE A 401 -0.63 -0.54 52.33
CA PHE A 401 0.42 0.46 52.04
C PHE A 401 0.35 1.64 53.01
N TYR A 402 1.53 2.18 53.31
CA TYR A 402 1.76 3.28 54.23
C TYR A 402 2.48 4.42 53.51
N SER A 403 2.23 5.67 53.93
CA SER A 403 2.90 6.84 53.37
C SER A 403 4.36 6.89 53.79
N ARG A 404 5.27 6.96 52.81
CA ARG A 404 6.72 7.14 53.06
C ARG A 404 7.05 8.46 53.75
N MET A 405 6.24 9.49 53.57
CA MET A 405 6.43 10.77 54.24
C MET A 405 6.11 10.68 55.73
N GLU A 406 5.00 10.03 56.08
CA GLU A 406 4.65 9.75 57.48
C GLU A 406 5.66 8.82 58.13
N LEU A 407 6.24 7.91 57.35
CA LEU A 407 7.30 7.02 57.80
C LEU A 407 8.58 7.76 58.24
N GLN A 408 8.95 8.84 57.57
CA GLN A 408 10.20 9.57 57.81
C GLN A 408 10.09 10.62 58.93
N MET A 409 8.88 10.96 59.36
CA MET A 409 8.63 11.94 60.43
C MET A 409 8.61 11.31 61.84
N ILE A 410 8.83 10.00 61.93
CA ILE A 410 8.89 9.19 63.16
C ILE A 410 10.32 8.69 63.36
#